data_AF-A0A4U5U0B8-F1
#
_entry.id   AF-A0A4U5U0B8-F1
#
_cell.length_a   1.000
_cell.length_b   1.000
_cell.length_c   1.000
_cell.angle_alpha   90.00
_cell.angle_beta   90.00
_cell.angle_gamma   90.00
#
_symmetry.space_group_name_H-M   'P 1'
#
loop_
_entity.id
_entity.type
_entity.pdbx_description
1 polymer ?
#
loop_
_entity_poly.entity_id
_entity_poly.type
_entity_poly.pdbx_seq_one_letter_code
_entity_poly.pdbx_strand_id
1 'polypeptide(L)'
;MISSVFAVMEPRKKPHCPRSVLCCVLVLCVHLRLSLAGDCPADGRTWVPFEDKCYHFFHGEEDKIKSYTFERAKTLCQGFELLTIHSAEENEFVLKYSPEVWKGAVNVWLGMYYDTNSEDMRWFTDEPVKFTNWEDNPPLDILPMDTCVALHSDTGKWQNVSCLNDVEHGVICKTKQKAVETKKKPSALLSALVILSVVAIVGVSAVIWFLHQKHNLGSTVFTAFEYHPPFRVLETDQSRLVEAEETNSVP
;
A
#
# COMPACT_ATOMS: atom_id res chain seq x y z
N MET A 1 8.00 -72.32 21.06
CA MET A 1 8.14 -71.24 22.04
C MET A 1 8.65 -70.00 21.30
N ILE A 2 7.86 -68.92 21.35
CA ILE A 2 8.28 -67.50 21.39
C ILE A 2 8.77 -66.85 20.08
N SER A 3 7.95 -65.88 19.65
CA SER A 3 8.24 -64.55 19.05
C SER A 3 9.28 -64.44 17.92
N SER A 4 8.99 -63.76 16.82
CA SER A 4 8.88 -62.30 16.85
C SER A 4 8.10 -61.73 15.66
N VAL A 5 7.16 -60.84 15.99
CA VAL A 5 6.41 -59.99 15.07
C VAL A 5 7.30 -58.80 14.69
N PHE A 6 7.62 -58.64 13.40
CA PHE A 6 8.09 -57.35 12.88
C PHE A 6 6.88 -56.62 12.29
N ALA A 7 6.36 -55.65 13.04
CA ALA A 7 5.40 -54.68 12.55
C ALA A 7 6.14 -53.69 11.63
N VAL A 8 5.82 -53.74 10.34
CA VAL A 8 6.24 -52.71 9.38
C VAL A 8 5.26 -51.54 9.51
N MET A 9 5.76 -50.39 9.95
CA MET A 9 4.99 -49.16 10.16
C MET A 9 4.87 -48.40 8.84
N GLU A 10 3.65 -48.32 8.31
CA GLU A 10 3.27 -47.53 7.13
C GLU A 10 3.55 -46.02 7.38
N PRO A 11 4.14 -45.27 6.43
CA PRO A 11 4.34 -43.83 6.61
C PRO A 11 3.01 -43.08 6.53
N ARG A 12 2.64 -42.37 7.61
CA ARG A 12 1.51 -41.41 7.59
C ARG A 12 1.72 -40.38 6.49
N LYS A 13 0.83 -40.35 5.49
CA LYS A 13 0.70 -39.22 4.56
C LYS A 13 0.45 -37.94 5.36
N LYS A 14 1.38 -36.99 5.30
CA LYS A 14 1.18 -35.63 5.82
C LYS A 14 0.09 -34.93 4.99
N PRO A 15 -0.83 -34.19 5.61
CA PRO A 15 -1.79 -33.40 4.87
C PRO A 15 -1.04 -32.29 4.12
N HIS A 16 -1.13 -32.31 2.79
CA HIS A 16 -0.65 -31.22 1.95
C HIS A 16 -1.51 -29.98 2.24
N CYS A 17 -0.92 -28.99 2.92
CA CYS A 17 -1.49 -27.66 3.01
C CYS A 17 -1.41 -27.02 1.62
N PRO A 18 -2.54 -26.66 0.98
CA PRO A 18 -2.50 -26.06 -0.35
C PRO A 18 -1.95 -24.64 -0.23
N ARG A 19 -0.77 -24.41 -0.80
CA ARG A 19 -0.10 -23.09 -0.96
C ARG A 19 -1.04 -21.97 -1.45
N SER A 20 -2.15 -22.34 -2.08
CA SER A 20 -3.21 -21.45 -2.56
C SER A 20 -3.99 -20.72 -1.45
N VAL A 21 -4.31 -21.38 -0.33
CA VAL A 21 -5.14 -20.77 0.74
C VAL A 21 -4.38 -19.69 1.49
N LEU A 22 -3.08 -19.91 1.74
CA LEU A 22 -2.21 -18.92 2.37
C LEU A 22 -2.03 -17.68 1.48
N CYS A 23 -1.96 -17.86 0.16
CA CYS A 23 -1.88 -16.78 -0.82
C CYS A 23 -3.17 -15.95 -0.87
N CYS A 24 -4.35 -16.59 -0.85
CA CYS A 24 -5.63 -15.90 -0.80
C CYS A 24 -5.84 -15.10 0.49
N VAL A 25 -5.44 -15.64 1.65
CA VAL A 25 -5.51 -14.93 2.94
C VAL A 25 -4.56 -13.73 2.96
N LEU A 26 -3.34 -13.87 2.40
CA LEU A 26 -2.39 -12.76 2.28
C LEU A 26 -2.89 -11.68 1.31
N VAL A 27 -3.47 -12.05 0.17
CA VAL A 27 -4.06 -11.11 -0.79
C VAL A 27 -5.28 -10.40 -0.19
N LEU A 28 -6.15 -11.12 0.54
CA LEU A 28 -7.25 -10.53 1.30
C LEU A 28 -6.77 -9.58 2.40
N CYS A 29 -5.69 -9.90 3.13
CA CYS A 29 -5.09 -9.02 4.13
C CYS A 29 -4.42 -7.78 3.49
N VAL A 30 -3.79 -7.92 2.32
CA VAL A 30 -3.23 -6.80 1.55
C VAL A 30 -4.33 -5.89 1.02
N HIS A 31 -5.45 -6.44 0.54
CA HIS A 31 -6.62 -5.65 0.15
C HIS A 31 -7.34 -5.00 1.33
N LEU A 32 -7.41 -5.68 2.50
CA LEU A 32 -8.05 -5.13 3.70
C LEU A 32 -7.24 -3.98 4.31
N ARG A 33 -5.91 -3.98 4.15
CA ARG A 33 -5.05 -2.86 4.56
C ARG A 33 -5.09 -1.64 3.65
N LEU A 34 -5.60 -1.77 2.42
CA LEU A 34 -5.60 -0.70 1.43
C LEU A 34 -6.86 0.21 1.47
N SER A 35 -7.77 0.00 2.43
CA SER A 35 -9.10 0.66 2.43
C SER A 35 -9.35 1.70 3.53
N LEU A 36 -8.31 2.23 4.20
CA LEU A 36 -8.48 3.33 5.17
C LEU A 36 -7.73 4.63 4.85
N ALA A 37 -7.01 4.72 3.72
CA ALA A 37 -6.47 6.00 3.29
C ALA A 37 -7.61 6.88 2.76
N GLY A 38 -7.79 8.07 3.31
CA GLY A 38 -8.71 9.05 2.78
C GLY A 38 -8.10 9.78 1.58
N ASP A 39 -8.92 10.54 0.86
CA ASP A 39 -8.46 11.31 -0.30
C ASP A 39 -8.19 12.78 0.10
N CYS A 40 -7.14 13.36 -0.49
CA CYS A 40 -6.90 14.79 -0.39
C CYS A 40 -7.88 15.60 -1.26
N PRO A 41 -8.15 16.88 -0.93
CA PRO A 41 -9.05 17.71 -1.72
C PRO A 41 -8.60 17.83 -3.18
N ALA A 42 -9.54 17.69 -4.11
CA ALA A 42 -9.32 17.92 -5.54
C ALA A 42 -9.82 19.33 -5.95
N ASP A 43 -9.26 20.37 -5.32
CA ASP A 43 -9.66 21.78 -5.49
C ASP A 43 -8.73 22.56 -6.45
N GLY A 44 -7.89 21.84 -7.20
CA GLY A 44 -6.90 22.42 -8.12
C GLY A 44 -5.55 22.71 -7.46
N ARG A 45 -5.42 22.54 -6.14
CA ARG A 45 -4.12 22.57 -5.44
C ARG A 45 -3.44 21.21 -5.51
N THR A 46 -2.12 21.21 -5.50
CA THR A 46 -1.32 19.99 -5.34
C THR A 46 -1.17 19.66 -3.85
N TRP A 47 -1.95 18.69 -3.37
CA TRP A 47 -1.89 18.22 -1.99
C TRP A 47 -0.96 17.02 -1.86
N VAL A 48 -0.17 17.02 -0.80
CA VAL A 48 0.78 15.96 -0.44
C VAL A 48 0.18 15.18 0.73
N PRO A 49 -0.17 13.90 0.57
CA PRO A 49 -0.71 13.11 1.65
C PRO A 49 0.42 12.68 2.60
N PHE A 50 0.18 12.80 3.90
CA PHE A 50 1.00 12.21 4.95
C PHE A 50 0.09 11.78 6.11
N GLU A 51 0.19 10.50 6.49
CA GLU A 51 -0.74 9.84 7.42
C GLU A 51 -2.21 9.99 7.00
N ASP A 52 -3.06 10.56 7.86
CA ASP A 52 -4.48 10.86 7.66
C ASP A 52 -4.73 12.33 7.27
N LYS A 53 -3.68 13.04 6.85
CA LYS A 53 -3.71 14.48 6.56
C LYS A 53 -3.15 14.78 5.18
N CYS A 54 -3.38 16.01 4.73
CA CYS A 54 -2.99 16.54 3.45
C CYS A 54 -2.33 17.90 3.63
N TYR A 55 -1.22 18.13 2.93
CA TYR A 55 -0.40 19.32 3.06
C TYR A 55 -0.24 20.00 1.70
N HIS A 56 -0.42 21.30 1.65
CA HIS A 56 -0.23 22.10 0.44
C HIS A 56 0.86 23.14 0.69
N PHE A 57 2.01 22.94 0.04
CA PHE A 57 3.16 23.82 0.10
C PHE A 57 3.04 24.90 -0.98
N PHE A 58 3.02 26.17 -0.60
CA PHE A 58 2.96 27.27 -1.56
C PHE A 58 4.31 27.46 -2.24
N HIS A 59 4.33 27.47 -3.57
CA HIS A 59 5.53 27.70 -4.35
C HIS A 59 5.31 28.69 -5.50
N GLY A 60 6.39 29.29 -5.99
CA GLY A 60 6.39 30.15 -7.16
C GLY A 60 6.51 29.39 -8.48
N GLU A 61 6.63 30.15 -9.56
CA GLU A 61 7.10 29.64 -10.85
C GLU A 61 8.62 29.49 -10.81
N GLU A 62 9.14 28.42 -11.43
CA GLU A 62 10.58 28.15 -11.60
C GLU A 62 11.44 28.29 -10.33
N ASP A 63 11.20 27.41 -9.35
CA ASP A 63 12.03 27.23 -8.15
C ASP A 63 12.17 28.47 -7.23
N LYS A 64 11.43 29.55 -7.49
CA LYS A 64 11.37 30.71 -6.60
C LYS A 64 10.40 30.45 -5.47
N ILE A 65 10.86 30.69 -4.25
CA ILE A 65 10.03 30.67 -3.05
C ILE A 65 9.01 31.81 -3.14
N LYS A 66 7.75 31.50 -2.84
CA LYS A 66 6.74 32.51 -2.53
C LYS A 66 6.64 32.61 -1.01
N SER A 67 7.09 33.75 -0.49
CA SER A 67 6.98 34.12 0.91
C SER A 67 5.77 35.03 1.10
N TYR A 68 5.19 34.99 2.29
CA TYR A 68 4.05 35.83 2.65
C TYR A 68 4.17 36.29 4.10
N THR A 69 3.61 37.45 4.40
CA THR A 69 3.41 37.89 5.79
C THR A 69 2.49 36.91 6.54
N PHE A 70 2.59 36.90 7.86
CA PHE A 70 1.81 35.98 8.69
C PHE A 70 0.28 36.14 8.49
N GLU A 71 -0.22 37.36 8.40
CA GLU A 71 -1.65 37.61 8.13
C GLU A 71 -2.08 37.07 6.76
N ARG A 72 -1.23 37.23 5.75
CA ARG A 72 -1.50 36.70 4.42
C ARG A 72 -1.47 35.18 4.42
N ALA A 73 -0.55 34.54 5.16
CA ALA A 73 -0.50 33.10 5.33
C ALA A 73 -1.81 32.54 5.93
N LYS A 74 -2.35 33.18 6.99
CA LYS A 74 -3.65 32.82 7.57
C LYS A 74 -4.78 32.89 6.53
N THR A 75 -4.78 33.93 5.70
CA THR A 75 -5.80 34.10 4.65
C THR A 75 -5.66 33.05 3.54
N LEU A 76 -4.44 32.68 3.14
CA LEU A 76 -4.20 31.65 2.11
C LEU A 76 -4.65 30.25 2.55
N CYS A 77 -4.59 29.98 3.86
CA CYS A 77 -5.09 28.76 4.48
C CYS A 77 -6.53 28.86 4.98
N GLN A 78 -7.28 29.92 4.66
CA GLN A 78 -8.68 30.02 5.06
C GLN A 78 -9.51 28.85 4.51
N GLY A 79 -10.27 28.18 5.38
CA GLY A 79 -10.98 26.93 5.07
C GLY A 79 -10.16 25.66 5.28
N PHE A 80 -8.89 25.82 5.64
CA PHE A 80 -7.93 24.78 6.04
C PHE A 80 -7.21 25.25 7.31
N GLU A 81 -6.12 24.57 7.69
CA GLU A 81 -5.28 24.91 8.84
C GLU A 81 -3.95 25.46 8.33
N LEU A 82 -3.44 26.56 8.90
CA LEU A 82 -2.02 26.91 8.75
C LEU A 82 -1.20 25.84 9.49
N LEU A 83 -0.01 25.49 8.98
CA LEU A 83 0.77 24.35 9.45
C LEU A 83 0.81 24.20 10.99
N THR A 84 0.27 23.08 11.47
CA THR A 84 0.39 22.62 12.85
C THR A 84 1.19 21.32 12.87
N ILE A 85 1.97 21.09 13.92
CA ILE A 85 2.83 19.91 14.06
C ILE A 85 2.57 19.26 15.41
N HIS A 86 2.09 18.01 15.39
CA HIS A 86 1.69 17.29 16.60
C HIS A 86 2.56 16.08 16.92
N SER A 87 3.54 15.74 16.07
CA SER A 87 4.46 14.64 16.28
C SER A 87 5.83 14.89 15.65
N ALA A 88 6.82 14.11 16.07
CA ALA A 88 8.16 14.15 15.51
C ALA A 88 8.16 13.68 14.04
N GLU A 89 7.32 12.70 13.71
CA GLU A 89 7.14 12.15 12.37
C GLU A 89 6.56 13.19 11.42
N GLU A 90 5.58 13.99 11.88
CA GLU A 90 5.02 15.10 11.11
C GLU A 90 6.06 16.20 10.86
N ASN A 91 6.88 16.52 11.88
CA ASN A 91 7.97 17.48 11.74
C ASN A 91 9.03 16.99 10.73
N GLU A 92 9.40 15.71 10.80
CA GLU A 92 10.37 15.08 9.90
C GLU A 92 9.83 15.01 8.45
N PHE A 93 8.53 14.78 8.28
CA PHE A 93 7.89 14.83 6.97
C PHE A 93 8.03 16.21 6.33
N VAL A 94 7.73 17.30 7.06
CA VAL A 94 7.89 18.67 6.55
C VAL A 94 9.34 18.93 6.16
N LEU A 95 10.29 18.59 7.04
CA LEU A 95 11.73 18.74 6.79
C LEU A 95 12.18 18.02 5.52
N LYS A 96 11.75 16.77 5.32
CA LYS A 96 12.16 15.96 4.17
C LYS A 96 11.52 16.41 2.86
N TYR A 97 10.28 16.89 2.91
CA TYR A 97 9.54 17.28 1.71
C TYR A 97 9.83 18.71 1.25
N SER A 98 10.18 19.62 2.16
CA SER A 98 10.47 21.01 1.82
C SER A 98 11.52 21.21 0.70
N PRO A 99 12.65 20.47 0.65
CA PRO A 99 13.63 20.57 -0.43
C PRO A 99 13.11 20.14 -1.82
N GLU A 100 12.01 19.38 -1.88
CA GLU A 100 11.35 19.02 -3.14
C GLU A 100 10.53 20.19 -3.71
N VAL A 101 10.20 21.19 -2.88
CA VAL A 101 9.35 22.33 -3.22
C VAL A 101 10.13 23.64 -3.32
N TRP A 102 11.12 23.84 -2.44
CA TRP A 102 11.88 25.08 -2.35
C TRP A 102 13.38 24.82 -2.44
N LYS A 103 14.10 25.68 -3.17
CA LYS A 103 15.57 25.67 -3.17
C LYS A 103 16.11 26.45 -1.98
N GLY A 104 16.96 25.80 -1.19
CA GLY A 104 17.63 26.40 -0.03
C GLY A 104 16.81 26.31 1.26
N ALA A 105 17.33 26.94 2.32
CA ALA A 105 16.68 26.99 3.63
C ALA A 105 15.54 28.02 3.62
N VAL A 106 14.34 27.59 4.03
CA VAL A 106 13.14 28.41 4.07
C VAL A 106 12.55 28.37 5.47
N ASN A 107 12.26 29.53 6.04
CA ASN A 107 11.43 29.61 7.22
C ASN A 107 9.98 29.44 6.81
N VAL A 108 9.20 28.68 7.57
CA VAL A 108 7.80 28.38 7.30
C VAL A 108 6.96 28.79 8.49
N TRP A 109 5.89 29.54 8.27
CA TRP A 109 4.96 29.91 9.33
C TRP A 109 4.30 28.68 9.98
N LEU A 110 4.33 28.62 11.30
CA LEU A 110 3.49 27.73 12.08
C LEU A 110 2.20 28.44 12.49
N GLY A 111 1.10 27.70 12.55
CA GLY A 111 -0.22 28.16 12.96
C GLY A 111 -0.34 28.38 14.47
N MET A 112 0.63 29.05 15.09
CA MET A 112 0.67 29.35 16.52
C MET A 112 0.41 30.84 16.81
N TYR A 113 -0.11 31.12 17.99
CA TYR A 113 -0.18 32.47 18.57
C TYR A 113 0.18 32.44 20.06
N TYR A 114 0.61 33.57 20.59
CA TYR A 114 0.84 33.73 22.02
C TYR A 114 -0.47 34.06 22.74
N ASP A 115 -0.88 33.22 23.70
CA ASP A 115 -2.04 33.48 24.55
C ASP A 115 -1.59 34.19 25.83
N THR A 116 -2.01 35.45 26.01
CA THR A 116 -1.68 36.23 27.21
C THR A 116 -2.29 35.71 28.50
N ASN A 117 -3.34 34.89 28.42
CA ASN A 117 -3.98 34.39 29.64
C ASN A 117 -3.19 33.23 30.24
N SER A 118 -2.65 32.35 29.39
CA SER A 118 -1.84 31.20 29.79
C SER A 118 -0.33 31.45 29.70
N GLU A 119 0.07 32.60 29.16
CA GLU A 119 1.48 32.99 28.96
C GLU A 119 2.27 31.94 28.14
N ASP A 120 1.63 31.32 27.15
CA ASP A 120 2.19 30.25 26.33
C ASP A 120 1.80 30.35 24.84
N MET A 121 2.52 29.61 24.00
CA MET A 121 2.21 29.48 22.58
C MET A 121 1.15 28.40 22.37
N ARG A 122 0.11 28.69 21.59
CA ARG A 122 -1.01 27.78 21.32
C ARG A 122 -1.31 27.68 19.83
N TRP A 123 -1.86 26.54 19.40
CA TRP A 123 -2.32 26.35 18.03
C TRP A 123 -3.63 27.12 17.79
N PHE A 124 -3.82 27.69 16.60
CA PHE A 124 -5.12 28.29 16.20
C PHE A 124 -6.26 27.27 16.09
N THR A 125 -5.95 25.97 16.05
CA THR A 125 -6.94 24.88 16.02
C THR A 125 -7.54 24.57 17.39
N ASP A 126 -7.12 25.29 18.44
CA ASP A 126 -7.45 25.05 19.85
C ASP A 126 -7.00 23.65 20.37
N GLU A 127 -6.25 22.91 19.57
CA GLU A 127 -5.65 21.65 20.00
C GLU A 127 -4.47 21.92 20.94
N PRO A 128 -4.26 21.07 21.97
CA PRO A 128 -3.15 21.25 22.90
C PRO A 128 -1.79 21.03 22.22
N VAL A 129 -0.80 21.85 22.58
CA VAL A 129 0.59 21.69 22.14
C VAL A 129 1.21 20.50 22.88
N LYS A 130 1.31 19.35 22.21
CA LYS A 130 1.88 18.11 22.76
C LYS A 130 3.31 17.82 22.29
N PHE A 131 3.70 18.42 21.17
CA PHE A 131 5.01 18.28 20.56
C PHE A 131 5.57 19.66 20.28
N THR A 132 6.87 19.82 20.52
CA THR A 132 7.63 21.02 20.16
C THR A 132 9.03 20.60 19.69
N ASN A 133 9.61 21.40 18.79
CA ASN A 133 10.99 21.20 18.35
C ASN A 133 11.76 22.52 18.32
N TRP A 134 11.73 23.25 19.45
CA TRP A 134 12.38 24.54 19.58
C TRP A 134 13.88 24.48 19.25
N GLU A 135 14.35 25.53 18.59
CA GLU A 135 15.76 25.88 18.47
C GLU A 135 16.24 26.48 19.79
N ASP A 136 17.47 26.15 20.19
CA ASP A 136 18.11 26.79 21.34
C ASP A 136 18.52 28.22 20.94
N ASN A 137 17.63 29.18 21.13
CA ASN A 137 17.87 30.58 20.81
C ASN A 137 17.87 31.48 22.06
N PRO A 138 18.63 32.60 22.04
CA PRO A 138 18.56 33.60 23.10
C PRO A 138 17.17 34.26 23.14
N PRO A 139 16.74 34.78 24.30
CA PRO A 139 15.48 35.50 24.40
C PRO A 139 15.46 36.68 23.42
N LEU A 140 14.41 36.72 22.60
CA LEU A 140 14.21 37.79 21.63
C LEU A 140 13.55 38.99 22.31
N ASP A 141 13.93 40.19 21.90
CA ASP A 141 13.28 41.44 22.31
C ASP A 141 12.01 41.68 21.46
N ILE A 142 11.05 40.77 21.59
CA ILE A 142 9.76 40.80 20.88
C ILE A 142 8.66 40.87 21.95
N LEU A 143 7.67 41.73 21.74
CA LEU A 143 6.51 41.76 22.62
C LEU A 143 5.78 40.41 22.52
N PRO A 144 5.34 39.82 23.65
CA PRO A 144 4.70 38.50 23.61
C PRO A 144 3.53 38.42 22.63
N MET A 145 2.71 39.48 22.55
CA MET A 145 1.57 39.58 21.62
C MET A 145 1.94 39.61 20.15
N ASP A 146 3.17 40.02 19.83
CA ASP A 146 3.68 40.13 18.47
C ASP A 146 4.55 38.92 18.11
N THR A 147 4.57 37.89 18.97
CA THR A 147 5.37 36.68 18.77
C THR A 147 4.61 35.65 17.94
N CYS A 148 5.19 35.35 16.77
CA CYS A 148 4.83 34.25 15.90
C CYS A 148 5.91 33.16 15.95
N VAL A 149 5.65 32.02 15.31
CA VAL A 149 6.60 30.91 15.26
C VAL A 149 6.85 30.52 13.82
N ALA A 150 8.12 30.32 13.48
CA ALA A 150 8.55 29.80 12.20
C ALA A 150 9.35 28.50 12.39
N LEU A 151 9.15 27.55 11.50
CA LEU A 151 9.96 26.33 11.35
C LEU A 151 11.04 26.58 10.30
N HIS A 152 12.29 26.24 10.61
CA HIS A 152 13.38 26.17 9.64
C HIS A 152 13.26 24.87 8.83
N SER A 153 13.08 24.97 7.51
CA SER A 153 12.77 23.80 6.68
C SER A 153 13.91 22.79 6.54
N ASP A 154 15.15 23.19 6.82
CA ASP A 154 16.36 22.38 6.68
C ASP A 154 16.76 21.65 7.97
N THR A 155 16.44 22.22 9.14
CA THR A 155 16.71 21.62 10.45
C THR A 155 15.45 21.08 11.13
N GLY A 156 14.28 21.52 10.70
CA GLY A 156 12.98 21.24 11.32
C GLY A 156 12.80 21.91 12.68
N LYS A 157 13.73 22.79 13.09
CA LYS A 157 13.70 23.50 14.37
C LYS A 157 12.77 24.70 14.33
N TRP A 158 12.17 25.04 15.46
CA TRP A 158 11.21 26.13 15.57
C TRP A 158 11.84 27.32 16.27
N GLN A 159 11.57 28.51 15.79
CA GLN A 159 12.02 29.75 16.39
C GLN A 159 10.85 30.73 16.56
N ASN A 160 10.91 31.48 17.65
CA ASN A 160 10.07 32.66 17.82
C ASN A 160 10.52 33.74 16.83
N VAL A 161 9.57 34.43 16.21
CA VAL A 161 9.81 35.51 15.25
C VAL A 161 8.75 36.58 15.42
N SER A 162 9.01 37.79 14.92
CA SER A 162 8.01 38.85 14.94
C SER A 162 6.94 38.59 13.89
N CYS A 163 5.66 38.64 14.28
CA CYS A 163 4.53 38.69 13.35
C CYS A 163 4.49 40.01 12.57
N LEU A 164 5.08 41.06 13.14
CA LEU A 164 5.15 42.43 12.62
C LEU A 164 6.45 42.63 11.82
N ASN A 165 6.52 43.69 11.00
CA ASN A 165 7.68 44.13 10.18
C ASN A 165 7.80 43.57 8.75
N ASP A 166 6.67 43.27 8.09
CA ASP A 166 6.66 42.78 6.70
C ASP A 166 7.57 41.56 6.46
N VAL A 167 7.88 40.81 7.53
CA VAL A 167 8.66 39.59 7.44
C VAL A 167 7.81 38.55 6.73
N GLU A 168 8.40 37.93 5.72
CA GLU A 168 7.73 36.93 4.92
C GLU A 168 8.39 35.57 5.05
N HIS A 169 7.56 34.54 5.22
CA HIS A 169 7.99 33.14 5.31
C HIS A 169 7.15 32.27 4.39
N GLY A 170 7.62 31.05 4.13
CA GLY A 170 6.90 30.02 3.39
C GLY A 170 5.59 29.65 4.09
N VAL A 171 4.64 29.16 3.30
CA VAL A 171 3.30 28.80 3.77
C VAL A 171 3.01 27.35 3.42
N ILE A 172 2.56 26.60 4.41
CA ILE A 172 2.02 25.25 4.23
C ILE A 172 0.63 25.25 4.86
N CYS A 173 -0.39 24.90 4.06
CA CYS A 173 -1.71 24.61 4.61
C CYS A 173 -1.87 23.11 4.84
N LYS A 174 -2.66 22.76 5.85
CA LYS A 174 -2.92 21.41 6.31
C LYS A 174 -4.42 21.17 6.40
N THR A 175 -4.85 19.95 6.11
CA THR A 175 -6.25 19.53 6.32
C THR A 175 -6.33 18.02 6.52
N LYS A 176 -7.42 17.53 7.14
CA LYS A 176 -7.66 16.08 7.27
C LYS A 176 -8.06 15.50 5.92
N GLN A 177 -7.62 14.27 5.66
CA GLN A 177 -8.11 13.52 4.51
C GLN A 177 -9.62 13.32 4.61
N LYS A 178 -10.32 13.44 3.48
CA LYS A 178 -11.74 13.11 3.44
C LYS A 178 -11.84 11.59 3.52
N ALA A 179 -12.54 11.08 4.52
CA ALA A 179 -12.92 9.68 4.55
C ALA A 179 -13.56 9.35 3.21
N VAL A 180 -13.03 8.36 2.50
CA VAL A 180 -13.69 7.84 1.31
C VAL A 180 -15.03 7.31 1.80
N GLU A 181 -16.08 8.10 1.60
CA GLU A 181 -17.45 7.64 1.69
C GLU A 181 -17.51 6.45 0.75
N THR A 182 -17.42 5.24 1.32
CA THR A 182 -17.62 4.02 0.57
C THR A 182 -19.08 4.06 0.13
N LYS A 183 -19.38 4.73 -0.99
CA LYS A 183 -20.45 4.26 -1.87
C LYS A 183 -20.11 2.80 -2.04
N LYS A 184 -20.86 1.91 -1.38
CA LYS A 184 -20.70 0.46 -1.47
C LYS A 184 -20.57 0.14 -2.96
N LYS A 185 -19.33 0.01 -3.45
CA LYS A 185 -19.09 -0.30 -4.84
C LYS A 185 -19.67 -1.71 -5.01
N PRO A 186 -20.45 -1.99 -6.07
CA PRO A 186 -20.92 -3.34 -6.37
C PRO A 186 -19.75 -4.34 -6.56
N SER A 187 -18.50 -3.87 -6.55
CA SER A 187 -17.25 -4.64 -6.47
C SER A 187 -17.24 -5.72 -5.37
N ALA A 188 -17.79 -5.46 -4.17
CA ALA A 188 -17.83 -6.49 -3.12
C ALA A 188 -18.79 -7.64 -3.47
N LEU A 189 -19.93 -7.32 -4.09
CA LEU A 189 -20.88 -8.32 -4.60
C LEU A 189 -20.29 -9.08 -5.79
N LEU A 190 -19.65 -8.38 -6.74
CA LEU A 190 -18.99 -9.02 -7.88
C LEU A 190 -17.83 -9.91 -7.43
N SER A 191 -17.02 -9.48 -6.46
CA SER A 191 -15.95 -10.28 -5.88
C SER A 191 -16.51 -11.52 -5.16
N ALA A 192 -17.57 -11.37 -4.36
CA ALA A 192 -18.24 -12.50 -3.72
C ALA A 192 -18.85 -13.48 -4.75
N LEU A 193 -19.47 -12.97 -5.82
CA LEU A 193 -20.03 -13.80 -6.90
C LEU A 193 -18.93 -14.56 -7.66
N VAL A 194 -17.78 -13.93 -7.90
CA VAL A 194 -16.62 -14.59 -8.52
C VAL A 194 -16.03 -15.65 -7.59
N ILE A 195 -15.95 -15.40 -6.29
CA ILE A 195 -15.46 -16.41 -5.33
C ILE A 195 -16.43 -17.59 -5.25
N LEU A 196 -17.75 -17.32 -5.19
CA LEU A 196 -18.78 -18.37 -5.16
C LEU A 196 -18.77 -19.22 -6.44
N SER A 197 -18.58 -18.60 -7.61
CA SER A 197 -18.52 -19.34 -8.88
C SER A 197 -17.28 -20.24 -8.95
N VAL A 198 -16.12 -19.76 -8.50
CA VAL A 198 -14.89 -20.57 -8.45
C VAL A 198 -15.03 -21.74 -7.48
N VAL A 199 -15.58 -21.52 -6.28
CA VAL A 199 -15.83 -22.59 -5.30
C VAL A 199 -16.81 -23.64 -5.86
N ALA A 200 -17.86 -23.20 -6.54
CA ALA A 200 -18.81 -24.10 -7.18
C ALA A 200 -18.15 -24.95 -8.28
N ILE A 201 -17.33 -24.35 -9.15
CA ILE A 201 -16.61 -25.06 -10.22
C ILE A 201 -15.63 -26.10 -9.64
N VAL A 202 -14.90 -25.74 -8.57
CA VAL A 202 -13.99 -26.67 -7.90
C VAL A 202 -14.76 -27.81 -7.22
N GLY A 203 -15.90 -27.51 -6.59
CA GLY A 203 -16.78 -28.53 -5.99
C GLY A 203 -17.33 -29.50 -7.04
N VAL A 204 -17.85 -28.99 -8.16
CA VAL A 204 -18.40 -29.80 -9.25
C VAL A 204 -17.31 -30.68 -9.88
N SER A 205 -16.13 -30.13 -10.16
CA SER A 205 -15.01 -30.91 -10.72
C SER A 205 -14.53 -32.03 -9.78
N ALA A 206 -14.50 -31.79 -8.46
CA ALA A 206 -14.18 -32.82 -7.47
C ALA A 206 -15.24 -33.94 -7.41
N VAL A 207 -16.53 -33.57 -7.48
CA VAL A 207 -17.63 -34.55 -7.50
C VAL A 207 -17.59 -35.38 -8.78
N ILE A 208 -17.42 -34.75 -9.95
CA ILE A 208 -17.28 -35.47 -11.23
C ILE A 208 -16.10 -36.44 -11.17
N TRP A 209 -14.96 -35.99 -10.66
CA TRP A 209 -13.78 -36.83 -10.49
C TRP A 209 -14.05 -38.02 -9.55
N PHE A 210 -14.74 -37.80 -8.43
CA PHE A 210 -15.10 -38.86 -7.48
C PHE A 210 -16.11 -39.86 -8.08
N LEU A 211 -17.09 -39.40 -8.86
CA LEU A 211 -18.03 -40.25 -9.57
C LEU A 211 -17.33 -41.07 -10.67
N HIS A 212 -16.38 -40.46 -11.39
CA HIS A 212 -15.57 -41.15 -12.40
C HIS A 212 -14.65 -42.20 -11.75
N GLN A 213 -14.10 -41.91 -10.57
CA GLN A 213 -13.34 -42.87 -9.78
C GLN A 213 -14.22 -44.06 -9.33
N LYS A 214 -15.47 -43.80 -8.94
CA LYS A 214 -16.44 -44.85 -8.57
C LYS A 214 -16.84 -45.72 -9.78
N HIS A 215 -16.99 -45.13 -10.96
CA HIS A 215 -17.33 -45.86 -12.18
C HIS A 215 -16.15 -46.69 -12.72
N ASN A 216 -14.91 -46.19 -12.58
CA ASN A 216 -13.70 -46.92 -12.99
C ASN A 216 -13.26 -48.00 -11.99
N LEU A 217 -13.75 -47.99 -10.75
CA LEU A 217 -13.56 -49.10 -9.80
C LEU A 217 -14.45 -50.33 -10.10
N GLY A 218 -15.40 -50.21 -11.04
CA GLY A 218 -16.32 -51.27 -11.44
C GLY A 218 -15.94 -52.04 -12.71
N SER A 219 -14.81 -51.72 -13.36
CA SER A 219 -14.34 -52.43 -14.56
C SER A 219 -12.88 -52.84 -14.40
N THR A 220 -12.63 -53.84 -13.57
CA THR A 220 -11.48 -54.75 -13.74
C THR A 220 -12.04 -56.08 -14.20
N VAL A 221 -12.31 -56.13 -15.49
CA VAL A 221 -12.64 -57.35 -16.24
C VAL A 221 -11.46 -58.29 -16.13
N PHE A 222 -11.68 -59.43 -15.46
CA PHE A 222 -10.86 -60.63 -15.61
C PHE A 222 -10.89 -61.05 -17.08
N THR A 223 -9.84 -60.76 -17.85
CA THR A 223 -9.51 -61.57 -19.02
C THR A 223 -8.43 -62.56 -18.62
N ALA A 224 -8.80 -63.83 -18.69
CA ALA A 224 -7.90 -64.96 -18.54
C ALA A 224 -6.75 -64.83 -19.54
N PHE A 225 -5.52 -65.04 -19.05
CA PHE A 225 -4.36 -65.24 -19.91
C PHE A 225 -4.50 -66.61 -20.60
N GLU A 226 -4.94 -66.61 -21.86
CA GLU A 226 -4.89 -67.78 -22.72
C GLU A 226 -3.45 -67.99 -23.20
N TYR A 227 -2.89 -69.15 -22.87
CA TYR A 227 -1.53 -69.58 -23.15
C TYR A 227 -1.48 -70.23 -24.54
N HIS A 228 -0.59 -69.80 -25.43
CA HIS A 228 -0.30 -70.53 -26.68
C HIS A 228 1.21 -70.74 -26.90
N PRO A 229 1.68 -72.01 -27.02
CA PRO A 229 3.06 -72.37 -27.39
C PRO A 229 3.27 -72.48 -28.93
N PRO A 230 4.52 -72.66 -29.41
CA PRO A 230 5.02 -72.02 -30.65
C PRO A 230 5.08 -72.84 -31.94
N PHE A 231 5.25 -72.10 -33.06
CA PHE A 231 5.94 -72.39 -34.33
C PHE A 231 5.58 -73.65 -35.17
N ARG A 232 5.14 -73.44 -36.43
CA ARG A 232 5.83 -73.79 -37.71
C ARG A 232 5.07 -73.17 -38.93
N VAL A 233 5.72 -72.33 -39.77
CA VAL A 233 6.21 -72.54 -41.18
C VAL A 233 5.05 -72.64 -42.20
N LEU A 234 4.93 -71.88 -43.31
CA LEU A 234 5.85 -71.60 -44.42
C LEU A 234 5.25 -70.55 -45.40
N GLU A 235 6.13 -69.77 -46.07
CA GLU A 235 6.02 -69.07 -47.39
C GLU A 235 4.90 -68.05 -47.61
N THR A 236 5.04 -66.94 -48.34
CA THR A 236 6.03 -66.39 -49.30
C THR A 236 5.66 -64.91 -49.42
N ASP A 237 6.59 -63.98 -49.23
CA ASP A 237 7.30 -63.25 -50.29
C ASP A 237 6.46 -62.15 -50.98
N GLN A 238 6.71 -60.88 -50.63
CA GLN A 238 7.14 -59.90 -51.64
C GLN A 238 7.66 -58.61 -50.99
N SER A 239 8.97 -58.45 -51.10
CA SER A 239 9.71 -57.22 -50.94
C SER A 239 9.30 -56.14 -51.96
N ARG A 240 9.25 -54.87 -51.54
CA ARG A 240 9.74 -53.76 -52.37
C ARG A 240 10.27 -52.62 -51.52
N LEU A 241 11.54 -52.30 -51.77
CA LEU A 241 12.35 -51.26 -51.16
C LEU A 241 12.13 -49.90 -51.86
N VAL A 242 12.19 -48.85 -51.03
CA VAL A 242 12.92 -47.57 -51.17
C VAL A 242 12.68 -46.71 -52.43
N GLU A 243 12.30 -45.46 -52.20
CA GLU A 243 13.05 -44.32 -52.76
C GLU A 243 12.93 -43.11 -51.80
N ALA A 244 14.06 -42.44 -51.57
CA ALA A 244 14.16 -41.20 -50.82
C ALA A 244 14.32 -40.05 -51.80
N GLU A 245 13.75 -38.87 -51.51
CA GLU A 245 14.34 -37.62 -51.95
C GLU A 245 13.96 -36.48 -50.99
N GLU A 246 15.01 -35.79 -50.53
CA GLU A 246 15.00 -34.65 -49.64
C GLU A 246 15.29 -33.41 -50.50
N THR A 247 14.48 -32.36 -50.41
CA THR A 247 14.90 -31.02 -50.85
C THR A 247 14.38 -29.97 -49.88
N ASN A 248 15.34 -29.31 -49.24
CA ASN A 248 15.16 -28.18 -48.36
C ASN A 248 16.12 -27.09 -48.84
N SER A 249 15.62 -25.93 -49.25
CA SER A 249 16.38 -24.67 -49.20
C SER A 249 15.47 -23.47 -49.45
N VAL A 250 15.27 -22.72 -48.39
CA VAL A 250 14.77 -21.33 -48.32
C VAL A 250 15.95 -20.39 -48.61
N PRO A 251 15.69 -19.15 -49.07
CA PRO A 251 15.93 -17.99 -48.20
C PRO A 251 14.69 -17.13 -47.96
#